data_AF-A0A318U522-F1
#
_entry.id   AF-A0A318U522-F1
#
_cell.length_a   1.000
_cell.length_b   1.000
_cell.length_c   1.000
_cell.angle_alpha   90.00
_cell.angle_beta   90.00
_cell.angle_gamma   90.00
#
_symmetry.space_group_name_H-M   'P 1'
#
loop_
_entity.id
_entity.type
_entity.pdbx_description
1 polymer ?
#
loop_
_entity_poly.entity_id
_entity_poly.type
_entity_poly.pdbx_seq_one_letter_code
_entity_poly.pdbx_strand_id
1 'polypeptide(L)'
;MKKNFKIILSLAPFVSLATIPLIAASCDDKEKKLDTKINEVKGKTTELENIIKFEKENTKAKELLEKIKKLEKKNTNLEDVEKLLKEANDIILAFNQKNKQEKSGLVIHKFVSGQENIKASDVVKELKETKNWEDIKKVFDKYSIKYELKETQEISVDKNTHAHDDEGEIHLDLLFGKNKTKERFTLLGFKIENK
;
A
#
# COMPACT_ATOMS: atom_id res chain seq x y z
N MET A 1 77.96 -25.87 57.92
CA MET A 1 77.08 -24.67 57.96
C MET A 1 75.63 -25.11 57.90
N LYS A 2 74.76 -24.38 58.60
CA LYS A 2 73.41 -24.79 59.03
C LYS A 2 72.35 -24.64 57.93
N LYS A 3 71.34 -25.51 58.05
CA LYS A 3 70.07 -25.65 57.33
C LYS A 3 69.28 -24.34 57.16
N ASN A 4 68.55 -24.19 56.04
CA ASN A 4 67.08 -24.24 55.99
C ASN A 4 66.54 -23.72 54.64
N PHE A 5 65.86 -24.59 53.91
CA PHE A 5 64.99 -24.26 52.78
C PHE A 5 63.72 -23.57 53.30
N LYS A 6 63.32 -22.44 52.70
CA LYS A 6 61.98 -21.87 52.85
C LYS A 6 61.44 -21.52 51.46
N ILE A 7 60.39 -22.23 51.07
CA ILE A 7 59.56 -21.95 49.89
C ILE A 7 58.69 -20.75 50.24
N ILE A 8 58.73 -19.70 49.42
CA ILE A 8 57.76 -18.61 49.46
C ILE A 8 56.94 -18.69 48.17
N LEU A 9 55.70 -19.10 48.36
CA LEU A 9 54.62 -19.06 47.39
C LEU A 9 54.15 -17.59 47.31
N SER A 10 54.23 -16.94 46.15
CA SER A 10 53.53 -15.66 45.93
C SER A 10 52.88 -15.63 44.55
N LEU A 11 51.57 -15.39 44.59
CA LEU A 11 50.56 -15.44 43.54
C LEU A 11 50.97 -14.79 42.21
N ALA A 12 50.60 -15.46 41.12
CA ALA A 12 50.52 -14.85 39.80
C ALA A 12 49.42 -13.76 39.78
N PRO A 13 49.65 -12.57 39.19
CA PRO A 13 48.57 -11.66 38.89
C PRO A 13 47.75 -12.24 37.72
N PHE A 14 46.50 -12.59 38.02
CA PHE A 14 45.49 -12.90 37.04
C PHE A 14 45.36 -11.75 36.04
N VAL A 15 45.40 -12.13 34.76
CA VAL A 15 45.08 -11.30 33.60
C VAL A 15 43.77 -10.58 33.88
N SER A 16 43.80 -9.25 33.93
CA SER A 16 42.61 -8.43 33.85
C SER A 16 41.98 -8.66 32.48
N LEU A 17 41.07 -9.63 32.37
CA LEU A 17 40.18 -9.70 31.22
C LEU A 17 39.40 -8.39 31.18
N ALA A 18 39.60 -7.65 30.10
CA ALA A 18 38.83 -6.47 29.78
C ALA A 18 37.34 -6.84 29.75
N THR A 19 36.59 -6.35 30.74
CA THR A 19 35.12 -6.30 30.65
C THR A 19 34.78 -5.16 29.69
N ILE A 20 34.92 -5.41 28.38
CA ILE A 20 34.21 -4.60 27.39
C ILE A 20 32.74 -5.03 27.50
N PRO A 21 31.82 -4.14 27.89
CA PRO A 21 30.43 -4.52 28.03
C PRO A 21 29.86 -4.89 26.66
N LEU A 22 29.17 -6.03 26.58
CA LEU A 22 28.37 -6.54 25.45
C LEU A 22 27.21 -5.60 24.99
N ILE A 23 27.22 -4.33 25.38
CA ILE A 23 26.09 -3.40 25.24
C ILE A 23 26.03 -2.80 23.82
N ALA A 24 27.16 -2.67 23.13
CA ALA A 24 27.21 -2.08 21.79
C ALA A 24 26.39 -2.88 20.75
N ALA A 25 26.50 -4.21 20.75
CA ALA A 25 25.79 -5.05 19.79
C ALA A 25 24.26 -5.01 19.95
N SER A 26 23.74 -4.86 21.18
CA SER A 26 22.29 -4.78 21.43
C SER A 26 21.70 -3.41 21.05
N CYS A 27 22.48 -2.34 21.13
CA CYS A 27 22.09 -1.01 20.68
C CYS A 27 22.03 -0.92 19.15
N ASP A 28 23.02 -1.48 18.45
CA ASP A 28 23.08 -1.47 16.98
C ASP A 28 21.87 -2.20 16.35
N ASP A 29 21.47 -3.33 16.93
CA ASP A 29 20.29 -4.08 16.45
C ASP A 29 18.98 -3.31 16.63
N LYS A 30 18.85 -2.57 17.75
CA LYS A 30 17.67 -1.74 18.02
C LYS A 30 17.60 -0.54 17.09
N GLU A 31 18.72 0.14 16.84
CA GLU A 31 18.78 1.25 15.90
C GLU A 31 18.47 0.80 14.46
N LYS A 32 19.05 -0.32 14.03
CA LYS A 32 18.77 -0.88 12.70
C LYS A 32 17.32 -1.29 12.54
N LYS A 33 16.71 -1.87 13.59
CA LYS A 33 15.28 -2.21 13.59
C LYS A 33 14.41 -0.96 13.49
N LEU A 34 14.75 0.09 14.24
CA LEU A 34 14.06 1.39 14.17
C LEU A 34 14.15 1.99 12.76
N ASP A 35 15.34 2.06 12.17
CA ASP A 35 15.56 2.61 10.83
C ASP A 35 14.74 1.85 9.77
N THR A 36 14.70 0.52 9.88
CA THR A 36 13.88 -0.33 9.00
C THR A 36 12.40 0.04 9.10
N LYS A 37 11.88 0.19 10.32
CA LYS A 37 10.47 0.52 10.55
C LYS A 37 10.12 1.95 10.13
N ILE A 38 11.05 2.90 10.31
CA ILE A 38 10.89 4.27 9.82
C ILE A 38 10.76 4.28 8.30
N ASN A 39 11.60 3.52 7.59
CA ASN A 39 11.52 3.41 6.14
C ASN A 39 10.22 2.74 5.70
N GLU A 40 9.79 1.69 6.41
CA GLU A 40 8.52 1.00 6.12
C GLU A 40 7.32 1.95 6.25
N VAL A 41 7.23 2.72 7.35
CA VAL A 41 6.12 3.67 7.54
C VAL A 41 6.19 4.84 6.54
N LYS A 42 7.39 5.35 6.22
CA LYS A 42 7.55 6.37 5.17
C LYS A 42 7.16 5.84 3.79
N GLY A 43 7.38 4.56 3.52
CA GLY A 43 6.92 3.88 2.30
C GLY A 43 5.40 3.87 2.14
N LYS A 44 4.62 4.09 3.21
CA LYS A 44 3.15 4.16 3.16
C LYS A 44 2.58 5.50 2.72
N THR A 45 3.42 6.53 2.60
CA THR A 45 2.97 7.90 2.28
C THR A 45 2.22 8.00 0.97
N THR A 46 2.69 7.34 -0.10
CA THR A 46 2.01 7.35 -1.41
C THR A 46 0.63 6.72 -1.36
N GLU A 47 0.47 5.62 -0.62
CA GLU A 47 -0.84 4.97 -0.44
C GLU A 47 -1.79 5.89 0.32
N LEU A 48 -1.33 6.53 1.40
CA LEU A 48 -2.12 7.51 2.16
C LEU A 48 -2.49 8.75 1.33
N GLU A 49 -1.59 9.26 0.50
CA GLU A 49 -1.85 10.39 -0.41
C GLU A 49 -2.95 10.05 -1.42
N ASN A 50 -2.91 8.85 -1.99
CA ASN A 50 -3.97 8.36 -2.87
C ASN A 50 -5.31 8.23 -2.12
N ILE A 51 -5.30 7.71 -0.89
CA ILE A 51 -6.52 7.62 -0.07
C ILE A 51 -7.11 9.01 0.15
N ILE A 52 -6.30 10.00 0.54
CA ILE A 52 -6.77 11.38 0.80
C ILE A 52 -7.33 12.02 -0.47
N LYS A 53 -6.74 11.73 -1.63
CA LYS A 53 -7.23 12.24 -2.91
C LYS A 53 -8.65 11.75 -3.22
N PHE A 54 -8.92 10.47 -2.95
CA PHE A 54 -10.19 9.82 -3.27
C PHE A 54 -11.24 9.91 -2.16
N GLU A 55 -10.81 9.91 -0.90
CA GLU A 55 -11.62 10.11 0.29
C GLU A 55 -11.20 11.43 0.96
N LYS A 56 -11.56 12.56 0.33
CA LYS A 56 -11.16 13.91 0.79
C LYS A 56 -11.52 14.20 2.25
N GLU A 57 -12.56 13.56 2.78
CA GLU A 57 -13.01 13.69 4.18
C GLU A 57 -12.32 12.75 5.17
N ASN A 58 -11.35 11.92 4.73
CA ASN A 58 -10.63 10.99 5.60
C ASN A 58 -9.57 11.73 6.44
N THR A 59 -10.02 12.39 7.51
CA THR A 59 -9.18 13.17 8.43
C THR A 59 -8.08 12.34 9.09
N LYS A 60 -8.38 11.07 9.43
CA LYS A 60 -7.40 10.14 10.01
C LYS A 60 -6.21 9.90 9.09
N ALA A 61 -6.46 9.69 7.79
CA ALA A 61 -5.39 9.51 6.81
C ALA A 61 -4.52 10.79 6.68
N LYS A 62 -5.14 11.97 6.68
CA LYS A 62 -4.43 13.26 6.65
C LYS A 62 -3.53 13.46 7.87
N GLU A 63 -4.08 13.27 9.07
CA GLU A 63 -3.33 13.41 10.32
C GLU A 63 -2.15 12.44 10.38
N LEU A 64 -2.37 11.19 9.95
CA LEU A 64 -1.33 10.18 9.94
C LEU A 64 -0.22 10.50 8.93
N LEU A 65 -0.58 10.94 7.72
CA LEU A 65 0.39 11.38 6.72
C LEU A 65 1.28 12.51 7.25
N GLU A 66 0.69 13.50 7.92
CA GLU A 66 1.44 14.59 8.54
C GLU A 66 2.39 14.12 9.65
N LYS A 67 1.95 13.18 10.50
CA LYS A 67 2.82 12.56 11.52
C LYS A 67 4.00 11.84 10.87
N ILE A 68 3.76 11.08 9.80
CA ILE A 68 4.82 10.35 9.08
C ILE A 68 5.80 11.31 8.41
N LYS A 69 5.31 12.41 7.80
CA LYS A 69 6.16 13.43 7.16
C LYS A 69 7.08 14.13 8.16
N LYS A 70 6.62 14.33 9.40
CA LYS A 70 7.39 14.96 10.49
C LYS A 70 8.27 13.99 11.27
N LEU A 71 8.32 12.72 10.88
CA LEU A 71 9.00 11.69 11.64
C LEU A 71 10.53 11.79 11.51
N GLU A 72 11.19 12.08 12.64
CA GLU A 72 12.64 12.22 12.76
C GLU A 72 13.20 11.18 13.75
N LYS A 73 14.24 10.43 13.33
CA LYS A 73 14.87 9.36 14.14
C LYS A 73 15.24 9.81 15.56
N LYS A 74 15.79 11.01 15.70
CA LYS A 74 16.27 11.56 16.98
C LYS A 74 15.18 11.75 18.04
N ASN A 75 13.91 11.82 17.64
CA ASN A 75 12.78 12.17 18.50
C ASN A 75 11.71 11.06 18.54
N THR A 76 12.07 9.83 18.20
CA THR A 76 11.09 8.75 18.04
C THR A 76 11.66 7.43 18.53
N ASN A 77 10.83 6.64 19.23
CA ASN A 77 11.17 5.28 19.65
C ASN A 77 10.49 4.25 18.74
N LEU A 78 10.88 2.98 18.89
CA LEU A 78 10.37 1.90 18.05
C LEU A 78 8.87 1.67 18.21
N GLU A 79 8.34 1.78 19.43
CA GLU A 79 6.92 1.55 19.73
C GLU A 79 6.03 2.57 19.00
N ASP A 80 6.43 3.84 18.99
CA ASP A 80 5.73 4.90 18.28
C ASP A 80 5.69 4.64 16.77
N VAL A 81 6.79 4.18 16.17
CA VAL A 81 6.85 3.85 14.73
C VAL A 81 6.00 2.62 14.42
N GLU A 82 6.08 1.57 15.25
CA GLU A 82 5.27 0.37 15.08
C GLU A 82 3.76 0.69 15.18
N LYS A 83 3.38 1.61 16.07
CA LYS A 83 2.01 2.13 16.17
C LYS A 83 1.59 2.88 14.91
N LEU A 84 2.41 3.83 14.42
CA LEU A 84 2.10 4.58 13.20
C LEU A 84 1.97 3.65 11.98
N LEU A 85 2.85 2.66 11.87
CA LEU A 85 2.80 1.66 10.81
C LEU A 85 1.52 0.83 10.89
N LYS A 86 1.11 0.40 12.09
CA LYS A 86 -0.15 -0.30 12.29
C LYS A 86 -1.34 0.56 11.88
N GLU A 87 -1.40 1.81 12.34
CA GLU A 87 -2.46 2.76 11.97
C GLU A 87 -2.52 2.97 10.46
N ALA A 88 -1.36 3.07 9.78
CA ALA A 88 -1.29 3.23 8.33
C ALA A 88 -1.87 2.00 7.62
N ASN A 89 -1.42 0.80 8.02
CA ASN A 89 -1.90 -0.45 7.46
C ASN A 89 -3.40 -0.65 7.67
N ASP A 90 -3.93 -0.32 8.85
CA ASP A 90 -5.36 -0.43 9.15
C ASP A 90 -6.20 0.50 8.24
N ILE A 91 -5.75 1.75 8.04
CA ILE A 91 -6.40 2.70 7.13
C ILE A 91 -6.34 2.22 5.68
N ILE A 92 -5.16 1.77 5.22
CA ILE A 92 -4.97 1.26 3.86
C ILE A 92 -5.83 0.03 3.61
N LEU A 93 -5.90 -0.89 4.57
CA LEU A 93 -6.74 -2.08 4.49
C LEU A 93 -8.22 -1.71 4.38
N ALA A 94 -8.69 -0.80 5.25
CA ALA A 94 -10.07 -0.34 5.23
C ALA A 94 -10.43 0.34 3.89
N PHE A 95 -9.54 1.17 3.36
CA PHE A 95 -9.72 1.77 2.03
C PHE A 95 -9.76 0.70 0.94
N ASN A 96 -8.81 -0.23 0.93
CA ASN A 96 -8.75 -1.29 -0.09
C ASN A 96 -9.99 -2.19 -0.09
N GLN A 97 -10.59 -2.44 1.07
CA GLN A 97 -11.85 -3.17 1.18
C GLN A 97 -13.00 -2.39 0.53
N LYS A 98 -13.11 -1.08 0.80
CA LYS A 98 -14.12 -0.21 0.17
C LYS A 98 -13.89 0.02 -1.32
N ASN A 99 -12.64 -0.04 -1.77
CA ASN A 99 -12.25 0.16 -3.15
C ASN A 99 -12.66 -1.01 -4.05
N LYS A 100 -13.07 -2.16 -3.51
CA LYS A 100 -13.46 -3.31 -4.32
C LYS A 100 -14.96 -3.32 -4.60
N GLN A 101 -15.32 -3.57 -5.85
CA GLN A 101 -16.68 -3.85 -6.28
C GLN A 101 -16.73 -5.28 -6.81
N GLU A 102 -17.48 -6.14 -6.16
CA GLU A 102 -17.68 -7.53 -6.61
C GLU A 102 -19.11 -7.70 -7.14
N LYS A 103 -19.25 -8.03 -8.42
CA LYS A 103 -20.53 -8.36 -9.05
C LYS A 103 -20.35 -9.49 -10.05
N SER A 104 -21.26 -10.46 -10.04
CA SER A 104 -21.22 -11.64 -10.93
C SER A 104 -19.85 -12.34 -10.98
N GLY A 105 -19.13 -12.46 -9.85
CA GLY A 105 -17.82 -13.11 -9.81
C GLY A 105 -16.65 -12.30 -10.39
N LEU A 106 -16.89 -11.06 -10.82
CA LEU A 106 -15.86 -10.11 -11.22
C LEU A 106 -15.65 -9.08 -10.11
N VAL A 107 -14.41 -8.99 -9.63
CA VAL A 107 -13.95 -7.93 -8.71
C VAL A 107 -13.26 -6.87 -9.53
N ILE A 108 -13.65 -5.60 -9.37
CA ILE A 108 -12.99 -4.44 -9.97
C ILE A 108 -12.67 -3.42 -8.88
N HIS A 109 -11.48 -2.82 -8.96
CA HIS A 109 -11.12 -1.68 -8.12
C HIS A 109 -11.82 -0.41 -8.63
N LYS A 110 -12.57 0.26 -7.75
CA LYS A 110 -13.31 1.51 -8.02
C LYS A 110 -12.36 2.64 -8.43
N PHE A 111 -11.26 2.80 -7.72
CA PHE A 111 -10.28 3.85 -7.96
C PHE A 111 -9.15 3.32 -8.85
N VAL A 112 -8.95 4.00 -9.98
CA VAL A 112 -7.92 3.73 -10.98
C VAL A 112 -6.81 4.77 -10.80
N SER A 113 -5.64 4.32 -10.35
CA SER A 113 -4.51 5.21 -10.08
C SER A 113 -3.73 5.57 -11.34
N GLY A 114 -3.17 6.78 -11.40
CA GLY A 114 -2.28 7.20 -12.48
C GLY A 114 -2.98 7.61 -13.79
N GLN A 115 -4.30 7.80 -13.77
CA GLN A 115 -5.11 8.15 -14.94
C GLN A 115 -5.59 9.60 -14.95
N GLU A 116 -4.94 10.48 -14.18
CA GLU A 116 -5.35 11.87 -13.96
C GLU A 116 -5.32 12.75 -15.22
N ASN A 117 -4.60 12.30 -16.25
CA ASN A 117 -4.45 13.00 -17.52
C ASN A 117 -5.27 12.36 -18.65
N ILE A 118 -5.98 11.26 -18.36
CA ILE A 118 -6.76 10.51 -19.34
C ILE A 118 -8.24 10.84 -19.15
N LYS A 119 -8.94 11.22 -20.22
CA LYS A 119 -10.39 11.45 -20.16
C LYS A 119 -11.12 10.12 -19.99
N ALA A 120 -12.16 10.11 -19.16
CA ALA A 120 -12.99 8.93 -18.97
C ALA A 120 -13.68 8.52 -20.29
N SER A 121 -14.08 9.49 -21.11
CA SER A 121 -14.69 9.27 -22.42
C SER A 121 -13.78 8.55 -23.43
N ASP A 122 -12.46 8.81 -23.40
CA ASP A 122 -11.49 8.14 -24.26
C ASP A 122 -11.42 6.65 -23.92
N VAL A 123 -11.40 6.32 -22.62
CA VAL A 123 -11.43 4.93 -22.14
C VAL A 123 -12.74 4.24 -22.52
N VAL A 124 -13.88 4.92 -22.33
CA VAL A 124 -15.20 4.40 -22.71
C VAL A 124 -15.29 4.09 -24.20
N LYS A 125 -14.69 4.92 -25.06
CA LYS A 125 -14.65 4.69 -26.50
C LYS A 125 -13.97 3.35 -26.81
N GLU A 126 -12.80 3.10 -26.23
CA GLU A 126 -12.07 1.84 -26.41
C GLU A 126 -12.83 0.64 -25.82
N LEU A 127 -13.43 0.79 -24.63
CA LEU A 127 -14.26 -0.25 -24.03
C LEU A 127 -15.44 -0.65 -24.93
N LYS A 128 -16.09 0.31 -25.58
CA LYS A 128 -17.22 0.03 -26.49
C LYS A 128 -16.81 -0.67 -27.79
N GLU A 129 -15.54 -0.60 -28.17
CA GLU A 129 -15.01 -1.30 -29.35
C GLU A 129 -14.66 -2.77 -29.05
N THR A 130 -14.63 -3.16 -27.77
CA THR A 130 -14.35 -4.54 -27.34
C THR A 130 -15.50 -5.49 -27.68
N LYS A 131 -15.16 -6.74 -28.03
CA LYS A 131 -16.15 -7.75 -28.43
C LYS A 131 -16.35 -8.86 -27.41
N ASN A 132 -15.38 -9.05 -26.53
CA ASN A 132 -15.31 -10.16 -25.58
C ASN A 132 -14.42 -9.78 -24.39
N TRP A 133 -14.36 -10.68 -23.40
CA TRP A 133 -13.57 -10.49 -22.19
C TRP A 133 -12.07 -10.29 -22.44
N GLU A 134 -11.47 -10.99 -23.41
CA GLU A 134 -10.04 -10.83 -23.72
C GLU A 134 -9.70 -9.43 -24.22
N ASP A 135 -10.60 -8.81 -25.00
CA ASP A 135 -10.43 -7.43 -25.45
C ASP A 135 -10.65 -6.43 -24.31
N ILE A 136 -11.62 -6.70 -23.41
CA ILE A 136 -11.84 -5.89 -22.21
C ILE A 136 -10.59 -5.90 -21.32
N LYS A 137 -9.96 -7.06 -21.10
CA LYS A 137 -8.74 -7.18 -20.32
C LYS A 137 -7.61 -6.32 -20.86
N LYS A 138 -7.41 -6.27 -22.18
CA LYS A 138 -6.39 -5.40 -22.79
C LYS A 138 -6.63 -3.93 -22.48
N VAL A 139 -7.89 -3.48 -22.49
CA VAL A 139 -8.25 -2.11 -22.11
C VAL A 139 -8.01 -1.89 -20.62
N PHE A 140 -8.40 -2.85 -19.77
CA PHE A 140 -8.15 -2.78 -18.33
C PHE A 140 -6.65 -2.68 -18.02
N ASP A 141 -5.84 -3.52 -18.64
CA ASP A 141 -4.38 -3.53 -18.46
C ASP A 141 -3.75 -2.22 -18.94
N LYS A 142 -4.17 -1.72 -20.12
CA LYS A 142 -3.71 -0.44 -20.68
C LYS A 142 -3.93 0.73 -19.73
N TYR A 143 -5.09 0.78 -19.07
CA TYR A 143 -5.47 1.86 -18.16
C TYR A 143 -5.24 1.52 -16.69
N SER A 144 -4.50 0.45 -16.38
CA SER A 144 -4.20 0.02 -15.01
C SER A 144 -5.45 -0.20 -14.14
N ILE A 145 -6.57 -0.57 -14.76
CA ILE A 145 -7.81 -0.96 -14.06
C ILE A 145 -7.56 -2.34 -13.46
N LYS A 146 -7.53 -2.42 -12.13
CA LYS A 146 -7.29 -3.68 -11.43
C LYS A 146 -8.57 -4.50 -11.37
N TYR A 147 -8.47 -5.76 -11.77
CA TYR A 147 -9.57 -6.71 -11.76
C TYR A 147 -9.12 -8.10 -11.31
N GLU A 148 -10.08 -8.89 -10.84
CA GLU A 148 -9.93 -10.31 -10.56
C GLU A 148 -11.23 -11.01 -10.97
N LEU A 149 -11.13 -11.98 -11.88
CA LEU A 149 -12.27 -12.77 -12.32
C LEU A 149 -12.20 -14.15 -11.64
N LYS A 150 -13.17 -14.46 -10.79
CA LYS A 150 -13.19 -15.70 -10.00
C LYS A 150 -13.53 -16.93 -10.84
N GLU A 151 -14.35 -16.76 -11.87
CA GLU A 151 -14.84 -17.86 -12.71
C GLU A 151 -14.87 -17.43 -14.18
N THR A 152 -14.51 -18.36 -15.07
CA THR A 152 -14.55 -18.11 -16.51
C THR A 152 -16.00 -18.00 -16.97
N GLN A 153 -16.33 -16.89 -17.63
CA GLN A 153 -17.66 -16.64 -18.19
C GLN A 153 -17.58 -15.66 -19.36
N GLU A 154 -18.63 -15.61 -20.18
CA GLU A 154 -18.76 -14.58 -21.21
C GLU A 154 -19.00 -13.21 -20.58
N ILE A 155 -18.21 -12.21 -20.97
CA ILE A 155 -18.35 -10.83 -20.53
C ILE A 155 -18.24 -9.93 -21.76
N SER A 156 -19.15 -8.96 -21.88
CA SER A 156 -19.15 -7.95 -22.94
C SER A 156 -19.59 -6.59 -22.39
N VAL A 157 -19.11 -5.50 -22.98
CA VAL A 157 -19.50 -4.13 -22.59
C VAL A 157 -20.92 -3.83 -23.09
N ASP A 158 -21.78 -3.33 -22.21
CA ASP A 158 -23.11 -2.86 -22.56
C ASP A 158 -23.05 -1.47 -23.20
N LYS A 159 -23.96 -1.22 -24.16
CA LYS A 159 -24.03 0.05 -24.90
C LYS A 159 -24.24 1.29 -24.02
N ASN A 160 -24.82 1.12 -22.83
CA ASN A 160 -25.12 2.21 -21.90
C ASN A 160 -23.92 2.60 -21.03
N THR A 161 -22.77 1.94 -21.18
CA THR A 161 -21.51 2.39 -20.60
C THR A 161 -21.24 3.83 -21.02
N HIS A 162 -20.93 4.71 -20.08
CA HIS A 162 -20.71 6.13 -20.35
C HIS A 162 -19.74 6.73 -19.34
N ALA A 163 -19.19 7.88 -19.71
CA ALA A 163 -18.28 8.66 -18.89
C ALA A 163 -18.98 9.94 -18.39
N HIS A 164 -18.56 10.39 -17.22
CA HIS A 164 -18.77 11.74 -16.70
C HIS A 164 -17.40 12.40 -16.60
N ASP A 165 -16.94 13.03 -17.69
CA ASP A 165 -15.62 13.67 -17.75
C ASP A 165 -15.50 14.84 -16.75
N ASP A 166 -16.61 15.47 -16.39
CA ASP A 166 -16.68 16.51 -15.35
C ASP A 166 -16.49 15.99 -13.93
N GLU A 167 -16.57 14.68 -13.74
CA GLU A 167 -16.32 14.00 -12.46
C GLU A 167 -15.09 13.08 -12.51
N GLY A 168 -14.52 12.86 -13.70
CA GLY A 168 -13.46 11.86 -13.90
C GLY A 168 -13.96 10.44 -13.62
N GLU A 169 -15.21 10.15 -13.97
CA GLU A 169 -15.93 8.91 -13.67
C GLU A 169 -16.33 8.14 -14.93
N ILE A 170 -16.30 6.80 -14.85
CA ILE A 170 -16.92 5.88 -15.81
C ILE A 170 -17.98 5.05 -15.10
N HIS A 171 -19.20 5.07 -15.63
CA HIS A 171 -20.18 4.02 -15.38
C HIS A 171 -19.99 2.90 -16.39
N LEU A 172 -19.32 1.83 -15.95
CA LEU A 172 -19.02 0.65 -16.74
C LEU A 172 -20.14 -0.39 -16.57
N ASP A 173 -20.99 -0.49 -17.59
CA ASP A 173 -22.04 -1.50 -17.63
C ASP A 173 -21.51 -2.74 -18.38
N LEU A 174 -21.49 -3.90 -17.72
CA LEU A 174 -21.05 -5.17 -18.27
C LEU A 174 -22.21 -6.16 -18.32
N LEU A 175 -22.24 -6.99 -19.36
CA LEU A 175 -23.18 -8.09 -19.54
C LEU A 175 -22.46 -9.42 -19.28
N PHE A 176 -23.03 -10.23 -18.39
CA PHE A 176 -22.44 -11.48 -17.93
C PHE A 176 -23.23 -12.70 -18.42
N GLY A 177 -22.49 -13.69 -18.91
CA GLY A 177 -22.99 -14.98 -19.37
C GLY A 177 -23.93 -14.89 -20.58
N LYS A 178 -24.52 -16.04 -20.91
CA LYS A 178 -25.46 -16.17 -22.05
C LYS A 178 -26.76 -15.40 -21.83
N ASN A 179 -27.18 -15.26 -20.57
CA ASN A 179 -28.40 -14.54 -20.20
C ASN A 179 -28.22 -13.01 -20.20
N LYS A 180 -26.98 -12.52 -20.43
CA LYS A 180 -26.64 -11.10 -20.48
C LYS A 180 -27.10 -10.34 -19.23
N THR A 181 -26.87 -10.92 -18.04
CA THR A 181 -27.11 -10.23 -16.77
C THR A 181 -26.30 -8.95 -16.75
N LYS A 182 -26.95 -7.82 -16.53
CA LYS A 182 -26.31 -6.50 -16.56
C LYS A 182 -25.89 -6.09 -15.16
N GLU A 183 -24.62 -5.75 -15.00
CA GLU A 183 -24.08 -5.17 -13.77
C GLU A 183 -23.32 -3.87 -14.07
N ARG A 184 -23.47 -2.88 -13.19
CA ARG A 184 -22.75 -1.60 -13.27
C ARG A 184 -21.57 -1.57 -12.31
N PHE A 185 -20.41 -1.15 -12.79
CA PHE A 185 -19.26 -0.79 -11.99
C PHE A 185 -18.99 0.71 -12.13
N THR A 186 -18.58 1.37 -11.05
CA THR A 186 -18.11 2.75 -11.08
C THR A 186 -16.59 2.76 -11.08
N LEU A 187 -15.97 3.46 -12.03
CA LEU A 187 -14.53 3.69 -12.04
C LEU A 187 -14.27 5.18 -11.85
N LEU A 188 -13.36 5.52 -10.95
CA LEU A 188 -12.97 6.88 -10.58
C LEU A 188 -11.46 7.05 -10.73
N GLY A 189 -11.01 8.30 -10.87
CA GLY A 189 -9.58 8.64 -10.93
C GLY A 189 -9.08 9.04 -12.32
N PHE A 190 -9.99 9.25 -13.25
CA PHE A 190 -9.71 9.84 -14.55
C PHE A 190 -9.62 11.37 -14.45
N LYS A 191 -9.21 12.01 -15.55
CA LYS A 191 -9.12 13.46 -15.68
C LYS A 191 -10.49 14.10 -15.44
N ILE A 192 -10.51 15.10 -14.57
CA ILE A 192 -11.66 15.97 -14.32
C ILE A 192 -11.56 17.17 -15.27
N GLU A 193 -12.50 17.29 -16.20
CA GLU A 193 -12.63 18.43 -17.09
C GLU A 193 -13.60 19.44 -16.47
N ASN A 194 -13.05 20.53 -15.93
CA ASN A 194 -13.89 21.64 -15.47
C ASN A 194 -14.59 22.27 -16.67
N LYS A 195 -15.92 22.39 -16.60
CA LYS A 195 -16.74 23.14 -17.57
C LYS A 195 -16.45 24.63 -17.51
#